data_AF-A0ABD2FIF9-F1
#
_entry.id   AF-A0ABD2FIF9-F1
#
_cell.length_a   1.000
_cell.length_b   1.000
_cell.length_c   1.000
_cell.angle_alpha   90.00
_cell.angle_beta   90.00
_cell.angle_gamma   90.00
#
_symmetry.space_group_name_H-M   'P 1'
#
loop_
_entity.id
_entity.type
_entity.pdbx_description
1 polymer ?
#
loop_
_entity_poly.entity_id
_entity_poly.type
_entity_poly.pdbx_seq_one_letter_code
_entity_poly.pdbx_strand_id
1 'polypeptide(L)'
;MAQVKTRAKSTSHLSNLVGTGRELLVSELPTVRDILRYGIYLRDQSKDNRRNCPVDQLVGDIFPGLIGQWSKANALFKPPVINEKVTIMSKLKEVWNQAVKFSLGKGKLDAKERFSVKLD
;
A
#
# COMPACT_ATOMS: atom_id res chain seq x y z
N MET A 1 38.91 -7.43 -12.64
CA MET A 1 38.21 -6.72 -11.56
C MET A 1 36.72 -6.71 -11.88
N ALA A 2 35.90 -7.39 -11.10
CA ALA A 2 34.47 -7.50 -11.37
C ALA A 2 33.79 -6.14 -11.14
N GLN A 3 33.26 -5.53 -12.21
CA GLN A 3 32.39 -4.37 -12.09
C GLN A 3 31.13 -4.81 -11.34
N VAL A 4 31.03 -4.39 -10.07
CA VAL A 4 29.79 -4.47 -9.31
C VAL A 4 28.77 -3.59 -10.02
N LYS A 5 27.90 -4.22 -10.83
CA LYS A 5 26.71 -3.57 -11.37
C LYS A 5 25.78 -3.27 -10.20
N THR A 6 25.91 -2.10 -9.59
CA THR A 6 24.87 -1.53 -8.72
C THR A 6 23.65 -1.30 -9.60
N ARG A 7 22.72 -2.25 -9.56
CA ARG A 7 21.40 -2.13 -10.17
C ARG A 7 20.74 -0.94 -9.49
N ALA A 8 20.75 0.23 -10.14
CA ALA A 8 20.01 1.39 -9.66
C ALA A 8 18.57 0.91 -9.41
N LYS A 9 18.13 0.94 -8.15
CA LYS A 9 16.74 0.61 -7.80
C LYS A 9 15.90 1.63 -8.55
N SER A 10 15.32 1.20 -9.66
CA SER A 10 14.40 2.02 -10.46
C SER A 10 13.19 2.30 -9.57
N THR A 11 13.22 3.42 -8.84
CA THR A 11 12.10 3.82 -7.99
C THR A 11 10.90 4.07 -8.90
N SER A 12 9.79 3.43 -8.58
CA SER A 12 8.53 3.72 -9.26
C SER A 12 8.04 5.11 -8.88
N HIS A 13 7.26 5.76 -9.75
CA HIS A 13 6.61 7.03 -9.42
C HIS A 13 5.84 6.94 -8.08
N LEU A 14 5.23 5.78 -7.80
CA LEU A 14 4.51 5.51 -6.57
C LEU A 14 5.44 5.54 -5.35
N SER A 15 6.61 4.90 -5.43
CA SER A 15 7.58 4.92 -4.32
C SER A 15 8.15 6.31 -4.03
N ASN A 16 8.16 7.23 -5.02
CA ASN A 16 8.53 8.62 -4.77
C ASN A 16 7.42 9.38 -4.01
N LEU A 17 6.16 8.98 -4.17
CA LEU A 17 5.02 9.60 -3.48
C LEU A 17 4.89 9.11 -2.04
N VAL A 18 4.97 7.78 -1.83
CA VAL A 18 4.67 7.19 -0.51
C VAL A 18 5.90 6.66 0.21
N GLY A 19 7.05 6.53 -0.46
CA GLY A 19 8.26 5.89 0.05
C GLY A 19 8.47 4.46 -0.48
N THR A 20 9.59 3.84 -0.10
CA THR A 20 9.93 2.47 -0.50
C THR A 20 9.04 1.43 0.17
N GLY A 21 8.94 0.26 -0.45
CA GLY A 21 8.19 -0.85 0.12
C GLY A 21 8.69 -1.26 1.51
N ARG A 22 7.76 -1.57 2.41
CA ARG A 22 8.02 -1.99 3.78
C ARG A 22 6.97 -2.98 4.26
N GLU A 23 7.37 -3.92 5.12
CA GLU A 23 6.43 -4.75 5.87
C GLU A 23 5.59 -3.93 6.85
N LEU A 24 4.40 -4.44 7.18
CA LEU A 24 3.56 -3.86 8.21
C LEU A 24 4.18 -4.10 9.60
N LEU A 25 4.28 -3.04 10.41
CA LEU A 25 4.81 -3.14 11.76
C LEU A 25 3.75 -3.65 12.72
N VAL A 26 4.00 -4.81 13.34
CA VAL A 26 3.03 -5.48 14.23
C VAL A 26 2.61 -4.61 15.43
N SER A 27 3.44 -3.67 15.87
CA SER A 27 3.22 -2.81 17.03
C SER A 27 2.29 -1.63 16.79
N GLU A 28 1.98 -1.29 15.53
CA GLU A 28 1.25 -0.07 15.17
C GLU A 28 -0.06 -0.40 14.44
N LEU A 29 -1.01 0.53 14.40
CA LEU A 29 -2.12 0.45 13.47
C LEU A 29 -1.66 0.99 12.12
N PRO A 30 -1.83 0.25 11.02
CA PRO A 30 -1.26 0.64 9.75
C PRO A 30 -2.00 1.85 9.16
N THR A 31 -1.25 2.88 8.81
CA THR A 31 -1.75 4.06 8.09
C THR A 31 -2.00 3.73 6.62
N VAL A 32 -2.63 4.65 5.89
CA VAL A 32 -2.78 4.52 4.43
C VAL A 32 -1.41 4.41 3.74
N ARG A 33 -0.43 5.20 4.21
CA ARG A 33 0.94 5.13 3.70
C ARG A 33 1.57 3.76 3.94
N ASP A 34 1.39 3.18 5.12
CA ASP A 34 1.94 1.86 5.45
C ASP A 34 1.33 0.75 4.59
N ILE A 35 0.02 0.81 4.35
CA ILE A 35 -0.68 -0.10 3.46
C ILE A 35 -0.14 0.00 2.03
N LEU A 36 0.09 1.22 1.52
CA LEU A 36 0.64 1.45 0.18
C LEU A 36 2.09 0.95 0.08
N ARG A 37 2.92 1.20 1.10
CA ARG A 37 4.29 0.66 1.18
C ARG A 37 4.29 -0.85 1.27
N TYR A 38 3.34 -1.46 1.97
CA TYR A 38 3.20 -2.91 2.02
C TYR A 38 2.82 -3.50 0.67
N GLY A 39 1.93 -2.85 -0.09
CA GLY A 39 1.65 -3.25 -1.46
C GLY A 39 2.87 -3.16 -2.39
N ILE A 40 3.71 -2.13 -2.23
CA ILE A 40 4.99 -2.03 -2.96
C ILE A 40 5.93 -3.18 -2.55
N TYR A 41 6.02 -3.48 -1.25
CA TYR A 41 6.84 -4.58 -0.74
C TYR A 41 6.43 -5.94 -1.33
N LEU A 42 5.13 -6.25 -1.34
CA LEU A 42 4.61 -7.48 -1.94
C LEU A 42 4.90 -7.58 -3.44
N ARG A 43 4.83 -6.45 -4.15
CA ARG A 43 5.18 -6.38 -5.58
C ARG A 43 6.68 -6.62 -5.80
N ASP A 44 7.54 -6.06 -4.95
CA ASP A 44 9.00 -6.20 -5.05
C ASP A 44 9.49 -7.60 -4.67
N GLN A 45 8.80 -8.27 -3.74
CA GLN A 45 9.05 -9.67 -3.34
C GLN A 45 8.58 -10.69 -4.39
N SER A 46 7.68 -10.29 -5.28
CA SER A 46 7.17 -11.19 -6.30
C SER A 46 8.24 -11.51 -7.34
N LYS A 47 8.57 -12.81 -7.48
CA LYS A 47 9.55 -13.31 -8.47
C LYS A 47 9.06 -13.17 -9.91
N ASP A 48 7.75 -13.13 -10.11
CA ASP A 48 7.17 -12.81 -11.40
C ASP A 48 7.40 -11.34 -11.70
N ASN A 49 7.59 -11.01 -12.98
CA ASN A 49 7.86 -9.67 -13.50
C ASN A 49 6.62 -8.75 -13.36
N ARG A 50 6.09 -8.61 -12.14
CA ARG A 50 4.83 -7.97 -11.74
C ARG A 50 4.91 -6.45 -11.76
N ARG A 51 5.66 -5.88 -12.72
CA ARG A 51 5.40 -4.50 -13.14
C ARG A 51 3.94 -4.33 -13.56
N ASN A 52 3.25 -5.40 -13.96
CA ASN A 52 1.83 -5.42 -14.28
C ASN A 52 0.99 -6.32 -13.34
N CYS A 53 1.22 -6.32 -12.02
CA CYS A 53 0.28 -6.99 -11.10
C CYS A 53 -1.12 -6.37 -11.23
N PRO A 54 -2.19 -7.14 -11.51
CA PRO A 54 -3.55 -6.63 -11.43
C PRO A 54 -3.83 -6.09 -10.03
N VAL A 55 -4.47 -4.92 -9.93
CA VAL A 55 -4.77 -4.28 -8.64
C VAL A 55 -5.62 -5.21 -7.76
N ASP A 56 -6.53 -5.98 -8.35
CA ASP A 56 -7.35 -6.94 -7.62
C ASP A 56 -6.55 -8.06 -6.95
N GLN A 57 -5.52 -8.57 -7.63
CA GLN A 57 -4.63 -9.58 -7.04
C GLN A 57 -3.81 -8.97 -5.91
N LEU A 58 -3.26 -7.78 -6.11
CA LEU A 58 -2.49 -7.09 -5.08
C LEU A 58 -3.33 -6.76 -3.84
N VAL A 59 -4.57 -6.30 -4.02
CA VAL A 59 -5.50 -6.05 -2.91
C VAL A 59 -5.83 -7.34 -2.18
N GLY A 60 -6.00 -8.45 -2.91
CA GLY A 60 -6.14 -9.79 -2.34
C GLY A 60 -4.94 -10.21 -1.49
N ASP A 61 -3.73 -9.86 -1.89
CA ASP A 61 -2.49 -10.16 -1.17
C ASP A 61 -2.30 -9.25 0.07
N ILE A 62 -2.72 -7.97 0.00
CA ILE A 62 -2.64 -7.01 1.12
C ILE A 62 -3.64 -7.35 2.24
N PHE A 63 -4.87 -7.74 1.85
CA PHE A 63 -6.00 -7.85 2.78
C PHE A 63 -5.76 -8.78 3.99
N PRO A 64 -5.20 -10.00 3.84
CA PRO A 64 -4.93 -10.89 4.98
C PRO A 64 -3.98 -10.27 6.02
N GLY A 65 -2.94 -9.56 5.56
CA GLY A 65 -1.99 -8.88 6.45
C GLY A 65 -2.66 -7.77 7.25
N LEU A 66 -3.48 -6.96 6.59
CA LEU A 66 -4.22 -5.86 7.21
C LEU A 66 -5.23 -6.35 8.26
N ILE A 67 -6.05 -7.35 7.91
CA ILE A 67 -7.03 -7.92 8.83
C ILE A 67 -6.37 -8.59 10.03
N GLY A 68 -5.26 -9.31 9.82
CA GLY A 68 -4.52 -9.93 10.91
C GLY A 68 -4.05 -8.91 11.95
N GLN A 69 -3.69 -7.71 11.50
CA GLN A 69 -3.25 -6.62 12.37
C GLN A 69 -4.43 -5.90 13.04
N TRP A 70 -5.47 -5.57 12.28
CA TRP A 70 -6.69 -4.96 12.83
C TRP A 70 -7.42 -5.87 13.80
N SER A 71 -7.45 -7.18 13.57
CA SER A 71 -8.06 -8.14 14.49
C SER A 71 -7.37 -8.14 15.85
N LYS A 72 -6.04 -8.06 15.88
CA LYS A 72 -5.25 -7.93 17.12
C LYS A 72 -5.58 -6.64 17.86
N ALA A 73 -5.69 -5.52 17.15
CA ALA A 73 -6.05 -4.23 17.74
C ALA A 73 -7.51 -4.19 18.22
N ASN A 74 -8.44 -4.74 17.43
CA ASN A 74 -9.87 -4.79 17.75
C ASN A 74 -10.18 -5.57 19.04
N ALA A 75 -9.34 -6.54 19.42
CA ALA A 75 -9.47 -7.22 20.71
C ALA A 75 -9.42 -6.26 21.92
N LEU A 76 -8.86 -5.05 21.74
CA LEU A 76 -8.75 -4.02 22.77
C LEU A 76 -9.94 -3.04 22.79
N PHE A 77 -10.84 -3.06 21.80
CA PHE A 77 -11.98 -2.14 21.70
C PHE A 77 -13.30 -2.75 22.20
N LYS A 78 -14.14 -1.94 22.86
CA LYS A 78 -15.54 -2.28 23.19
C LYS A 78 -16.48 -1.14 22.76
N PRO A 79 -17.45 -1.37 21.84
CA PRO A 79 -17.69 -2.58 21.04
C PRO A 79 -16.70 -2.73 19.86
N PRO A 80 -16.51 -3.95 19.31
CA PRO A 80 -15.62 -4.18 18.18
C PRO A 80 -16.16 -3.53 16.89
N VAL A 81 -15.26 -2.92 16.11
CA VAL A 81 -15.60 -2.37 14.79
C VAL A 81 -15.60 -3.50 13.77
N ILE A 82 -16.77 -3.82 13.23
CA ILE A 82 -16.95 -4.86 12.21
C ILE A 82 -17.06 -4.19 10.84
N ASN A 83 -16.02 -4.32 10.04
CA ASN A 83 -16.01 -3.87 8.65
C ASN A 83 -16.11 -5.09 7.72
N GLU A 84 -17.02 -5.04 6.76
CA GLU A 84 -17.17 -6.11 5.77
C GLU A 84 -15.95 -6.19 4.84
N LYS A 85 -15.56 -7.43 4.49
CA LYS A 85 -14.45 -7.71 3.56
C LYS A 85 -14.59 -6.93 2.25
N VAL A 86 -15.79 -6.90 1.68
CA VAL A 86 -16.08 -6.23 0.41
C VAL A 86 -15.76 -4.73 0.50
N THR A 87 -16.17 -4.09 1.60
CA THR A 87 -15.92 -2.67 1.85
C THR A 87 -14.43 -2.37 1.98
N ILE A 88 -13.69 -3.19 2.73
CA ILE A 88 -12.25 -3.00 2.92
C ILE A 88 -11.50 -3.18 1.60
N MET A 89 -11.78 -4.24 0.85
CA MET A 89 -11.14 -4.49 -0.44
C MET A 89 -11.44 -3.38 -1.45
N SER A 90 -12.69 -2.90 -1.50
CA SER A 90 -13.08 -1.75 -2.34
C SER A 90 -12.27 -0.50 -1.96
N LYS A 91 -12.12 -0.22 -0.67
CA LYS A 91 -11.35 0.93 -0.18
C LYS A 91 -9.86 0.82 -0.51
N LEU A 92 -9.27 -0.36 -0.36
CA LEU A 92 -7.88 -0.63 -0.73
C LEU A 92 -7.65 -0.38 -2.22
N LYS A 93 -8.58 -0.85 -3.07
CA LYS A 93 -8.53 -0.63 -4.52
C LYS A 93 -8.63 0.85 -4.88
N GLU A 94 -9.55 1.59 -4.25
CA GLU A 94 -9.71 3.03 -4.43
C GLU A 94 -8.42 3.78 -4.09
N VAL A 95 -7.87 3.52 -2.91
CA VAL A 95 -6.66 4.15 -2.39
C VAL A 95 -5.46 3.86 -3.28
N TRP A 96 -5.28 2.59 -3.70
CA TRP A 96 -4.19 2.22 -4.60
C TRP A 96 -4.26 2.95 -5.93
N ASN A 97 -5.45 2.98 -6.54
CA ASN A 97 -5.66 3.67 -7.82
C ASN A 97 -5.45 5.18 -7.71
N GLN A 98 -5.89 5.81 -6.61
CA GLN A 98 -5.62 7.22 -6.34
C GLN A 98 -4.12 7.48 -6.20
N ALA A 99 -3.41 6.67 -5.43
CA ALA A 99 -1.97 6.79 -5.26
C ALA A 99 -1.22 6.67 -6.59
N VAL A 100 -1.57 5.68 -7.42
CA VAL A 100 -1.00 5.52 -8.76
C VAL A 100 -1.31 6.74 -9.64
N LYS A 101 -2.56 7.19 -9.67
CA LYS A 101 -2.97 8.37 -10.45
C LYS A 101 -2.16 9.62 -10.07
N PHE A 102 -2.06 9.92 -8.78
CA PHE A 102 -1.33 11.09 -8.29
C PHE A 102 0.19 10.95 -8.47
N SER A 103 0.73 9.73 -8.39
CA SER A 103 2.14 9.48 -8.68
C SER A 103 2.52 9.78 -10.12
N LEU A 104 1.58 9.61 -11.06
CA LEU A 104 1.73 9.95 -12.48
C LEU A 104 1.44 11.43 -12.77
N GLY A 105 1.26 12.26 -11.74
CA GLY A 105 0.91 13.68 -11.89
C GLY A 105 -0.51 13.93 -12.39
N LYS A 106 -1.38 12.90 -12.41
CA LYS A 106 -2.76 13.02 -12.86
C LYS A 106 -3.68 13.39 -11.69
N GLY A 107 -4.70 14.22 -11.96
CA GLY A 107 -5.68 14.64 -10.96
C GLY A 107 -5.58 16.13 -10.63
N LYS A 108 -6.62 16.65 -9.97
CA LYS A 108 -6.66 18.05 -9.54
C LYS A 108 -5.76 18.25 -8.32
N LEU A 109 -5.20 19.46 -8.19
CA LEU A 109 -4.24 19.82 -7.13
C LEU A 109 -4.87 19.68 -5.73
N ASP A 110 -6.09 20.18 -5.55
CA ASP A 110 -6.88 20.07 -4.31
C ASP A 110 -7.10 18.60 -3.89
N ALA A 111 -7.38 17.72 -4.86
CA ALA A 111 -7.57 16.30 -4.61
C ALA A 111 -6.26 15.62 -4.20
N LYS A 112 -5.13 16.04 -4.80
CA LYS A 112 -3.80 15.55 -4.45
C LYS A 112 -3.39 15.98 -3.04
N GLU A 113 -3.63 17.24 -2.67
CA GLU A 113 -3.36 17.76 -1.32
C GLU A 113 -4.18 17.02 -0.26
N ARG A 114 -5.49 16.85 -0.50
CA ARG A 114 -6.36 16.06 0.39
C ARG A 114 -5.90 14.61 0.52
N PHE A 115 -5.38 14.03 -0.55
CA PHE A 115 -4.84 12.67 -0.51
C PHE A 115 -3.56 12.59 0.31
N SER A 116 -2.65 13.56 0.15
CA SER A 116 -1.42 13.64 0.95
C SER A 116 -1.71 13.74 2.44
N VAL A 117 -2.74 14.50 2.85
CA VAL A 117 -3.17 14.58 4.26
C VAL A 117 -3.71 13.24 4.77
N LYS A 118 -4.33 12.42 3.92
CA LYS A 118 -4.85 11.09 4.29
C LYS A 118 -3.79 9.99 4.37
N LEU A 119 -2.56 10.27 3.94
CA LEU A 119 -1.49 9.26 3.97
C LEU A 119 -1.06 8.92 5.40
N ASP A 120 -1.15 9.90 6.30
CA ASP A 120 -0.76 9.84 7.70
C ASP A 120 -2.01 9.80 8.61
#